data_AF-A0A8H7A890-F1
#
_entry.id   AF-A0A8H7A890-F1
#
_cell.length_a   1.000
_cell.length_b   1.000
_cell.length_c   1.000
_cell.angle_alpha   90.00
_cell.angle_beta   90.00
_cell.angle_gamma   90.00
#
_symmetry.space_group_name_H-M   'P 1'
#
loop_
_entity.id
_entity.type
_entity.pdbx_description
1 polymer ?
#
loop_
_entity_poly.entity_id
_entity_poly.type
_entity_poly.pdbx_seq_one_letter_code
_entity_poly.pdbx_strand_id
1 'polypeptide(L)'
;MAIFLRSSIRFNSTLGCCGRGSLKAAFQAPRSSIRLYHGAAARKAAVAAAVQSSPTPIPPFMEAKSQLNVLQRLHDPAFYEGIAKLMDLRRKYIEDRSIFIRGEDMIPLLKALGVKDSDFAPLKLVSDHLGVDPTLNYREIKNGRFCFDFDTQSIRRLEKQPFTLSVGEEFRRHDSGKIREFEEVDNDLQLNTVLQALMVFKVFFFAGVPTAPRDLLDYSSNKFICTLFNTRTFTDRNVLGEPALEGVHTDGVDHTMTTLLGSNNMTSDSAITLMHDMREVTGSRLNNSQPALIKGHCQHRNFLDTMIIADTERKHSLTPVYAQDEAKRATRDMLIFFTRRPTLPGHVSYNIDSTNSHTRLPMEIPMWVPQTPAP
;
A
#
# COMPACT_ATOMS: atom_id res chain seq x y z
N MET A 1 -46.18 10.79 -10.89
CA MET A 1 -46.13 12.02 -11.70
C MET A 1 -45.85 13.17 -10.74
N ALA A 2 -44.57 13.46 -10.50
CA ALA A 2 -44.13 14.50 -9.57
C ALA A 2 -42.88 15.17 -10.14
N ILE A 3 -42.87 16.49 -10.05
CA ILE A 3 -42.20 17.44 -10.92
C ILE A 3 -40.81 17.80 -10.37
N PHE A 4 -39.86 17.91 -11.30
CA PHE A 4 -38.49 18.43 -11.15
C PHE A 4 -38.47 19.87 -10.61
N LEU A 5 -37.50 20.18 -9.74
CA LEU A 5 -36.92 21.53 -9.64
C LEU A 5 -35.40 21.42 -9.43
N ARG A 6 -34.66 21.68 -10.51
CA ARG A 6 -33.21 21.94 -10.52
C ARG A 6 -33.00 23.43 -10.30
N SER A 7 -32.21 23.83 -9.30
CA SER A 7 -31.68 25.19 -9.19
C SER A 7 -30.24 25.23 -9.67
N SER A 8 -30.03 25.88 -10.82
CA SER A 8 -28.72 26.25 -11.35
C SER A 8 -28.32 27.62 -10.82
N ILE A 9 -27.11 27.74 -10.26
CA ILE A 9 -26.50 29.05 -9.95
C ILE A 9 -25.34 29.26 -10.93
N ARG A 10 -25.49 30.30 -11.76
CA ARG A 10 -24.44 30.88 -12.60
C ARG A 10 -23.70 31.94 -11.77
N PHE A 11 -22.38 32.00 -11.87
CA PHE A 11 -21.60 33.20 -11.58
C PHE A 11 -20.82 33.60 -12.83
N ASN A 12 -21.04 34.84 -13.27
CA ASN A 12 -20.30 35.50 -14.34
C ASN A 12 -19.36 36.54 -13.71
N SER A 13 -18.12 36.51 -14.21
CA SER A 13 -17.20 37.63 -14.51
C SER A 13 -17.18 38.90 -13.64
N THR A 14 -15.99 39.33 -13.20
CA THR A 14 -15.24 40.43 -13.88
C THR A 14 -13.85 40.71 -13.26
N LEU A 15 -12.88 40.84 -14.16
CA LEU A 15 -11.69 41.72 -14.22
C LEU A 15 -11.20 42.50 -12.98
N GLY A 16 -9.87 42.47 -12.80
CA GLY A 16 -9.10 43.49 -12.07
C GLY A 16 -7.59 43.36 -12.30
N CYS A 17 -7.07 44.04 -13.33
CA CYS A 17 -5.64 44.30 -13.54
C CYS A 17 -5.14 45.39 -12.57
N CYS A 18 -3.96 45.22 -11.96
CA CYS A 18 -2.90 46.24 -11.81
C CYS A 18 -1.75 45.76 -10.92
N GLY A 19 -0.53 46.21 -11.22
CA GLY A 19 0.49 46.47 -10.19
C GLY A 19 1.80 45.72 -10.32
N ARG A 20 2.76 46.31 -11.06
CA ARG A 20 4.19 46.00 -11.01
C ARG A 20 4.76 46.31 -9.61
N GLY A 21 5.71 45.49 -9.15
CA GLY A 21 6.53 45.79 -7.97
C GLY A 21 7.77 44.91 -7.91
N SER A 22 8.86 45.39 -8.52
CA SER A 22 10.20 44.81 -8.44
C SER A 22 10.84 45.15 -7.09
N LEU A 23 11.27 44.14 -6.33
CA LEU A 23 12.21 44.32 -5.23
C LEU A 23 13.29 43.23 -5.29
N LYS A 24 14.49 43.68 -5.71
CA LYS A 24 15.75 42.96 -5.54
C LYS A 24 16.11 42.97 -4.06
N ALA A 25 16.34 41.79 -3.48
CA ALA A 25 17.03 41.67 -2.19
C ALA A 25 18.22 40.73 -2.37
N ALA A 26 19.41 41.29 -2.25
CA ALA A 26 20.68 40.59 -2.22
C ALA A 26 20.84 39.88 -0.87
N PHE A 27 21.03 38.57 -0.87
CA PHE A 27 21.44 37.81 0.30
C PHE A 27 22.92 37.48 0.19
N GLN A 28 23.69 38.05 1.13
CA GLN A 28 25.09 37.71 1.38
C GLN A 28 25.19 36.34 2.05
N ALA A 29 26.04 35.47 1.51
CA ALA A 29 26.40 34.19 2.10
C ALA A 29 27.52 34.37 3.14
N PRO A 30 27.43 33.77 4.34
CA PRO A 30 28.56 33.67 5.24
C PRO A 30 29.45 32.47 4.87
N ARG A 31 30.74 32.77 4.66
CA ARG A 31 31.83 31.80 4.56
C ARG A 31 31.99 31.08 5.90
N SER A 32 31.92 29.76 5.90
CA SER A 32 32.39 28.93 7.02
C SER A 32 33.55 28.05 6.55
N SER A 33 34.71 28.28 7.16
CA SER A 33 35.94 27.52 7.00
C SER A 33 35.89 26.29 7.89
N ILE A 34 35.86 25.09 7.31
CA ILE A 34 36.01 23.82 8.04
C ILE A 34 37.44 23.31 7.82
N ARG A 35 38.19 23.23 8.91
CA ARG A 35 39.48 22.55 9.01
C ARG A 35 39.28 21.03 8.87
N LEU A 36 39.98 20.42 7.93
CA LEU A 36 40.13 18.96 7.83
C LEU A 36 41.24 18.50 8.78
N TYR A 37 40.89 17.67 9.76
CA TYR A 37 41.86 16.85 10.50
C TYR A 37 41.89 15.45 9.88
N HIS A 38 43.03 15.09 9.29
CA HIS A 38 43.36 13.71 8.95
C HIS A 38 43.86 12.99 10.20
N GLY A 39 43.12 11.97 10.64
CA GLY A 39 43.55 11.02 11.67
C GLY A 39 43.32 9.60 11.16
N ALA A 40 44.39 8.97 10.68
CA ALA A 40 44.41 7.57 10.29
C ALA A 40 44.41 6.69 11.55
N ALA A 41 43.51 5.71 11.63
CA ALA A 41 43.54 4.66 12.64
C ALA A 41 43.37 3.28 11.99
N ALA A 42 44.32 2.41 12.32
CA ALA A 42 44.57 1.11 11.73
C ALA A 42 43.44 0.08 11.98
N ARG A 43 43.08 -0.67 10.94
CA ARG A 43 42.23 -1.86 11.02
C ARG A 43 43.07 -3.04 11.54
N LYS A 44 42.73 -3.58 12.72
CA LYS A 44 43.14 -4.93 13.14
C LYS A 44 42.16 -5.94 12.56
N ALA A 45 42.70 -6.89 11.79
CA ALA A 45 41.97 -8.06 11.32
C ALA A 45 41.79 -9.06 12.47
N ALA A 46 40.55 -9.49 12.71
CA ALA A 46 40.24 -10.63 13.56
C ALA A 46 39.82 -11.80 12.65
N VAL A 47 40.52 -12.92 12.80
CA VAL A 47 40.26 -14.19 12.10
C VAL A 47 39.11 -14.89 12.82
N ALA A 48 37.98 -15.08 12.15
CA ALA A 48 36.85 -15.85 12.65
C ALA A 48 37.02 -17.33 12.26
N ALA A 49 37.01 -18.22 13.26
CA ALA A 49 37.00 -19.67 13.06
C ALA A 49 35.59 -20.12 12.62
N ALA A 50 35.52 -20.83 11.51
CA ALA A 50 34.29 -21.38 10.96
C ALA A 50 33.92 -22.70 11.67
N VAL A 51 32.75 -22.72 12.32
CA VAL A 51 32.12 -23.95 12.82
C VAL A 51 31.34 -24.57 11.66
N GLN A 52 31.71 -25.79 11.27
CA GLN A 52 30.96 -26.60 10.32
C GLN A 52 29.66 -27.09 10.96
N SER A 53 28.52 -26.53 10.57
CA SER A 53 27.20 -27.09 10.86
C SER A 53 26.77 -28.01 9.72
N SER A 54 26.41 -29.25 10.06
CA SER A 54 25.88 -30.24 9.13
C SER A 54 24.56 -29.76 8.51
N PRO A 55 24.32 -30.00 7.21
CA PRO A 55 23.09 -29.54 6.55
C PRO A 55 21.87 -30.32 7.07
N THR A 56 20.88 -29.58 7.52
CA THR A 56 19.55 -30.08 7.86
C THR A 56 18.87 -30.68 6.61
N PRO A 57 18.09 -31.76 6.74
CA PRO A 57 17.39 -32.37 5.61
C PRO A 57 16.42 -31.36 4.97
N ILE A 58 16.51 -31.22 3.64
CA ILE A 58 15.58 -30.42 2.85
C ILE A 58 14.20 -31.11 2.91
N PRO A 59 13.12 -30.42 3.32
CA PRO A 59 11.79 -31.00 3.35
C PRO A 59 11.32 -31.41 1.95
N PRO A 60 10.41 -32.40 1.85
CA PRO A 60 9.96 -32.96 0.58
C PRO A 60 9.38 -31.86 -0.33
N PHE A 61 9.76 -31.93 -1.60
CA PHE A 61 9.29 -31.09 -2.71
C PHE A 61 7.81 -30.72 -2.54
N MET A 62 7.51 -29.47 -2.17
CA MET A 62 6.17 -28.93 -2.32
C MET A 62 5.84 -29.00 -3.81
N GLU A 63 4.74 -29.67 -4.18
CA GLU A 63 4.18 -29.56 -5.53
C GLU A 63 4.17 -28.09 -5.92
N ALA A 64 4.74 -27.77 -7.09
CA ALA A 64 4.79 -26.40 -7.58
C ALA A 64 3.35 -25.87 -7.68
N LYS A 65 2.93 -25.05 -6.71
CA LYS A 65 1.61 -24.42 -6.73
C LYS A 65 1.49 -23.67 -8.05
N SER A 66 0.57 -24.10 -8.90
CA SER A 66 0.33 -23.40 -10.17
C SER A 66 -0.15 -21.98 -9.86
N GLN A 67 0.53 -21.00 -10.45
CA GLN A 67 0.20 -19.58 -10.30
C GLN A 67 -1.08 -19.24 -11.05
N LEU A 68 -1.72 -18.13 -10.68
CA LEU A 68 -2.91 -17.60 -11.33
C LEU A 68 -2.61 -17.27 -12.79
N ASN A 69 -3.50 -17.68 -13.69
CA ASN A 69 -3.49 -17.22 -15.07
C ASN A 69 -4.89 -16.70 -15.44
N VAL A 70 -5.09 -15.40 -15.28
CA VAL A 70 -6.38 -14.74 -15.57
C VAL A 70 -6.77 -14.87 -17.04
N LEU A 71 -5.82 -15.01 -17.96
CA LEU A 71 -6.10 -15.13 -19.40
C LEU A 71 -6.78 -16.47 -19.74
N GLN A 72 -6.59 -17.49 -18.91
CA GLN A 72 -7.34 -18.75 -19.04
C GLN A 72 -8.83 -18.58 -18.72
N ARG A 73 -9.27 -17.46 -18.13
CA ARG A 73 -10.69 -17.20 -17.83
C ARG A 73 -11.45 -16.52 -18.96
N LEU A 74 -10.78 -16.10 -20.03
CA LEU A 74 -11.39 -15.35 -21.13
C LEU A 74 -12.48 -16.12 -21.89
N HIS A 75 -12.55 -17.45 -21.76
CA HIS A 75 -13.60 -18.26 -22.39
C HIS A 75 -14.77 -18.57 -21.45
N ASP A 76 -14.70 -18.16 -20.18
CA ASP A 76 -15.73 -18.43 -19.17
C ASP A 76 -16.73 -17.27 -19.09
N PRO A 77 -18.04 -17.49 -19.31
CA PRO A 77 -19.06 -16.46 -19.11
C PRO A 77 -19.02 -15.78 -17.74
N ALA A 78 -18.70 -16.52 -16.67
CA ALA A 78 -18.63 -15.98 -15.31
C ALA A 78 -17.50 -14.93 -15.16
N PHE A 79 -16.45 -15.01 -15.98
CA PHE A 79 -15.41 -13.98 -16.05
C PHE A 79 -16.02 -12.63 -16.45
N TYR A 80 -16.80 -12.60 -17.54
CA TYR A 80 -17.39 -11.37 -18.07
C TYR A 80 -18.44 -10.77 -17.13
N GLU A 81 -19.21 -11.60 -16.42
CA GLU A 81 -20.11 -11.13 -15.36
C GLU A 81 -19.32 -10.46 -14.22
N GLY A 82 -18.19 -11.06 -13.83
CA GLY A 82 -17.27 -10.47 -12.86
C GLY A 82 -16.69 -9.15 -13.34
N ILE A 83 -16.23 -9.09 -14.60
CA ILE A 83 -15.69 -7.86 -15.21
C ILE A 83 -16.74 -6.74 -15.24
N ALA A 84 -17.99 -7.04 -15.59
CA ALA A 84 -19.05 -6.03 -15.59
C ALA A 84 -19.24 -5.41 -14.19
N LYS A 85 -19.27 -6.23 -13.14
CA LYS A 85 -19.34 -5.75 -11.75
C LYS A 85 -18.09 -4.94 -11.37
N LEU A 86 -16.90 -5.37 -11.78
CA LEU A 86 -15.66 -4.63 -11.57
C LEU A 86 -15.70 -3.26 -12.24
N MET A 87 -16.23 -3.15 -13.47
CA MET A 87 -16.37 -1.87 -14.16
C MET A 87 -17.28 -0.90 -13.40
N ASP A 88 -18.39 -1.37 -12.85
CA ASP A 88 -19.28 -0.54 -12.04
C ASP A 88 -18.60 -0.03 -10.77
N LEU A 89 -17.82 -0.87 -10.09
CA LEU A 89 -17.03 -0.48 -8.93
C LEU A 89 -15.90 0.49 -9.30
N ARG A 90 -15.20 0.23 -10.40
CA ARG A 90 -14.13 1.11 -10.89
C ARG A 90 -14.65 2.50 -11.24
N ARG A 91 -15.86 2.61 -11.82
CA ARG A 91 -16.50 3.92 -12.05
C ARG A 91 -16.65 4.71 -10.75
N LYS A 92 -17.14 4.08 -9.67
CA LYS A 92 -17.25 4.72 -8.35
C LYS A 92 -15.89 5.15 -7.82
N TYR A 93 -14.88 4.29 -7.93
CA TYR A 93 -13.52 4.63 -7.53
C TYR A 93 -12.95 5.84 -8.30
N ILE A 94 -13.18 5.93 -9.61
CA ILE A 94 -12.73 7.07 -10.43
C ILE A 94 -13.42 8.38 -10.00
N GLU A 95 -14.69 8.32 -9.62
CA GLU A 95 -15.46 9.47 -9.16
C GLU A 95 -15.04 9.90 -7.74
N ASP A 96 -15.08 8.96 -6.80
CA ASP A 96 -14.93 9.25 -5.37
C ASP A 96 -13.47 9.29 -4.90
N ARG A 97 -12.55 8.77 -5.73
CA ARG A 97 -11.11 8.60 -5.45
C ARG A 97 -10.80 7.70 -4.26
N SER A 98 -11.80 6.97 -3.79
CA SER A 98 -11.69 5.90 -2.83
C SER A 98 -12.89 4.96 -2.98
N ILE A 99 -12.73 3.70 -2.60
CA ILE A 99 -13.84 2.75 -2.56
C ILE A 99 -13.61 1.71 -1.46
N PHE A 100 -14.69 1.27 -0.83
CA PHE A 100 -14.71 0.14 0.08
C PHE A 100 -15.60 -0.96 -0.49
N ILE A 101 -15.10 -2.19 -0.48
CA ILE A 101 -15.77 -3.37 -1.02
C ILE A 101 -15.77 -4.41 0.10
N ARG A 102 -16.96 -4.93 0.42
CA ARG A 102 -17.12 -5.93 1.47
C ARG A 102 -16.57 -7.27 1.00
N GLY A 103 -16.06 -8.07 1.93
CA GLY A 103 -15.51 -9.39 1.65
C GLY A 103 -16.46 -10.33 0.92
N GLU A 104 -17.75 -10.30 1.27
CA GLU A 104 -18.79 -11.08 0.60
C GLU A 104 -18.98 -10.69 -0.88
N ASP A 105 -18.73 -9.42 -1.21
CA ASP A 105 -18.76 -8.91 -2.59
C ASP A 105 -17.41 -9.17 -3.29
N MET A 106 -16.29 -9.16 -2.56
CA MET A 106 -14.95 -9.38 -3.08
C MET A 106 -14.72 -10.83 -3.54
N ILE A 107 -15.12 -11.81 -2.74
CA ILE A 107 -14.91 -13.24 -3.03
C ILE A 107 -15.37 -13.64 -4.43
N PRO A 108 -16.62 -13.38 -4.87
CA PRO A 108 -17.06 -13.78 -6.21
C PRO A 108 -16.29 -13.04 -7.33
N LEU A 109 -15.83 -11.81 -7.10
CA LEU A 109 -15.00 -11.08 -8.07
C LEU A 109 -13.65 -11.75 -8.24
N LEU A 110 -13.01 -12.16 -7.15
CA LEU A 110 -11.73 -12.87 -7.21
C LEU A 110 -11.88 -14.27 -7.84
N LYS A 111 -12.99 -14.98 -7.56
CA LYS A 111 -13.28 -16.25 -8.24
C LYS A 111 -13.44 -16.08 -9.75
N ALA A 112 -14.10 -15.02 -10.20
CA ALA A 112 -14.22 -14.71 -11.63
C ALA A 112 -12.83 -14.53 -12.29
N LEU A 113 -11.85 -13.99 -11.55
CA LEU A 113 -10.46 -13.86 -12.01
C LEU A 113 -9.67 -15.18 -12.01
N GLY A 114 -10.23 -16.28 -11.52
CA GLY A 114 -9.64 -17.62 -11.58
C GLY A 114 -8.99 -18.12 -10.28
N VAL A 115 -9.32 -17.52 -9.13
CA VAL A 115 -8.85 -17.99 -7.83
C VAL A 115 -9.29 -19.42 -7.54
N LYS A 116 -8.40 -20.20 -6.91
CA LYS A 116 -8.73 -21.55 -6.41
C LYS A 116 -9.42 -21.45 -5.06
N ASP A 117 -10.53 -22.18 -4.91
CA ASP A 117 -11.28 -22.22 -3.65
C ASP A 117 -10.45 -22.69 -2.45
N SER A 118 -9.49 -23.60 -2.70
CA SER A 118 -8.58 -24.11 -1.68
C SER A 118 -7.62 -23.06 -1.10
N ASP A 119 -7.42 -21.92 -1.77
CA ASP A 119 -6.45 -20.91 -1.36
C ASP A 119 -7.03 -19.86 -0.39
N PHE A 120 -8.36 -19.75 -0.25
CA PHE A 120 -8.98 -18.82 0.70
C PHE A 120 -8.68 -19.16 2.17
N ALA A 121 -8.74 -20.44 2.54
CA ALA A 121 -8.52 -20.85 3.93
C ALA A 121 -7.05 -20.66 4.37
N PRO A 122 -6.03 -21.10 3.58
CA PRO A 122 -4.64 -20.81 3.90
C PRO A 122 -4.32 -19.32 4.00
N LEU A 123 -4.96 -18.47 3.18
CA LEU A 123 -4.70 -17.02 3.22
C LEU A 123 -5.03 -16.41 4.59
N LYS A 124 -6.01 -16.95 5.33
CA LYS A 124 -6.35 -16.46 6.68
C LYS A 124 -5.26 -16.73 7.72
N LEU A 125 -4.35 -17.66 7.45
CA LEU A 125 -3.35 -18.16 8.39
C LEU A 125 -1.94 -17.60 8.13
N VAL A 126 -1.71 -16.94 6.99
CA VAL A 126 -0.39 -16.41 6.61
C VAL A 126 0.19 -15.40 7.61
N SER A 127 -0.66 -14.78 8.44
CA SER A 127 -0.22 -13.83 9.47
C SER A 127 0.28 -14.50 10.76
N ASP A 128 0.14 -15.83 10.90
CA ASP A 128 0.61 -16.57 12.08
C ASP A 128 2.13 -16.81 12.07
N HIS A 129 2.79 -16.48 10.96
CA HIS A 129 4.24 -16.63 10.76
C HIS A 129 4.94 -15.28 10.58
N LEU A 130 4.36 -14.19 11.11
CA LEU A 130 4.96 -12.87 11.03
C LEU A 130 6.06 -12.69 12.08
N GLY A 131 7.16 -12.03 11.68
CA GLY A 131 8.21 -11.58 12.58
C GLY A 131 7.90 -10.22 13.20
N VAL A 132 8.71 -9.81 14.18
CA VAL A 132 8.57 -8.52 14.88
C VAL A 132 8.88 -7.34 13.96
N ASP A 133 8.11 -6.27 14.07
CA ASP A 133 8.45 -5.01 13.41
C ASP A 133 9.61 -4.29 14.16
N PRO A 134 10.70 -3.92 13.48
CA PRO A 134 11.86 -3.28 14.11
C PRO A 134 11.60 -1.84 14.59
N THR A 135 10.47 -1.24 14.20
CA THR A 135 10.13 0.16 14.46
C THR A 135 8.92 0.36 15.38
N LEU A 136 7.99 -0.59 15.43
CA LEU A 136 6.77 -0.49 16.23
C LEU A 136 6.58 -1.73 17.11
N ASN A 137 6.46 -1.52 18.42
CA ASN A 137 6.32 -2.59 19.41
C ASN A 137 4.93 -3.26 19.45
N TYR A 138 3.96 -2.77 18.68
CA TYR A 138 2.60 -3.32 18.55
C TYR A 138 2.32 -3.90 17.15
N ARG A 139 3.38 -4.21 16.39
CA ARG A 139 3.27 -4.68 15.01
C ARG A 139 4.17 -5.87 14.73
N GLU A 140 3.62 -6.85 14.03
CA GLU A 140 4.35 -7.95 13.41
C GLU A 140 4.16 -7.83 11.89
N ILE A 141 5.22 -8.08 11.10
CA ILE A 141 5.22 -7.70 9.69
C ILE A 141 6.18 -8.52 8.81
N LYS A 142 5.74 -8.75 7.57
CA LYS A 142 6.58 -9.16 6.43
C LYS A 142 6.33 -8.24 5.25
N ASN A 143 7.32 -8.04 4.38
CA ASN A 143 7.17 -7.27 3.15
C ASN A 143 7.59 -8.04 1.89
N GLY A 144 6.99 -7.67 0.76
CA GLY A 144 7.37 -8.13 -0.57
C GLY A 144 7.23 -7.01 -1.58
N ARG A 145 7.97 -7.06 -2.68
CA ARG A 145 7.90 -6.04 -3.75
C ARG A 145 7.51 -6.68 -5.05
N PHE A 146 6.64 -6.02 -5.81
CA PHE A 146 6.11 -6.51 -7.08
C PHE A 146 6.16 -5.40 -8.11
N CYS A 147 6.49 -5.75 -9.35
CA CYS A 147 6.39 -4.84 -10.48
C CYS A 147 5.12 -5.17 -11.26
N PHE A 148 4.26 -4.17 -11.43
CA PHE A 148 3.16 -4.20 -12.39
C PHE A 148 3.68 -3.59 -13.68
N ASP A 149 3.95 -4.44 -14.67
CA ASP A 149 4.62 -4.08 -15.90
C ASP A 149 3.62 -4.07 -17.07
N PHE A 150 3.23 -2.87 -17.49
CA PHE A 150 2.23 -2.72 -18.56
C PHE A 150 2.82 -2.95 -19.96
N ASP A 151 4.15 -2.94 -20.12
CA ASP A 151 4.80 -3.24 -21.39
C ASP A 151 4.73 -4.75 -21.69
N THR A 152 4.91 -5.59 -20.67
CA THR A 152 4.85 -7.05 -20.78
C THR A 152 3.50 -7.66 -20.37
N GLN A 153 2.59 -6.84 -19.84
CA GLN A 153 1.31 -7.26 -19.28
C GLN A 153 1.46 -8.34 -18.19
N SER A 154 2.40 -8.12 -17.27
CA SER A 154 2.71 -9.07 -16.20
C SER A 154 2.82 -8.38 -14.83
N ILE A 155 2.62 -9.19 -13.80
CA ILE A 155 2.93 -8.84 -12.41
C ILE A 155 4.02 -9.80 -11.96
N ARG A 156 5.20 -9.28 -11.59
CA ARG A 156 6.36 -10.09 -11.21
C ARG A 156 6.93 -9.72 -9.85
N ARG A 157 7.42 -10.72 -9.11
CA ARG A 157 8.12 -10.55 -7.84
C ARG A 157 9.48 -9.90 -8.06
N LEU A 158 9.74 -8.83 -7.31
CA LEU A 158 11.02 -8.14 -7.25
C LEU A 158 11.86 -8.63 -6.07
N GLU A 159 13.17 -8.44 -6.19
CA GLU A 159 14.09 -8.74 -5.11
C GLU A 159 13.79 -7.92 -3.83
N LYS A 160 14.13 -8.52 -2.69
CA LYS A 160 14.06 -7.85 -1.40
C LYS A 160 14.86 -6.55 -1.44
N GLN A 161 14.25 -5.48 -0.95
CA GLN A 161 14.91 -4.21 -0.74
C GLN A 161 14.53 -3.67 0.65
N PRO A 162 15.40 -2.85 1.26
CA PRO A 162 15.05 -2.07 2.42
C PRO A 162 13.88 -1.13 2.11
N PHE A 163 13.15 -0.71 3.15
CA PHE A 163 12.03 0.21 3.02
C PHE A 163 12.33 1.54 3.73
N THR A 164 11.91 2.66 3.13
CA THR A 164 12.01 3.99 3.73
C THR A 164 10.82 4.84 3.30
N LEU A 165 10.38 5.71 4.21
CA LEU A 165 9.40 6.77 3.96
C LEU A 165 9.89 8.02 4.67
N SER A 166 9.70 9.17 4.06
CA SER A 166 10.22 10.46 4.50
C SER A 166 9.12 11.48 4.78
N VAL A 167 9.48 12.57 5.45
CA VAL A 167 8.55 13.69 5.68
C VAL A 167 8.07 14.32 4.37
N GLY A 168 8.88 14.26 3.30
CA GLY A 168 8.51 14.75 1.97
C GLY A 168 7.36 13.95 1.33
N GLU A 169 7.17 12.71 1.75
CA GLU A 169 6.07 11.84 1.36
C GLU A 169 4.85 12.01 2.29
N GLU A 170 4.81 13.08 3.08
CA GLU A 170 3.82 13.35 4.14
C GLU A 170 3.79 12.31 5.28
N PHE A 171 4.77 11.41 5.33
CA PHE A 171 4.94 10.47 6.42
C PHE A 171 5.63 11.15 7.61
N ARG A 172 4.84 11.58 8.60
CA ARG A 172 5.32 12.30 9.80
C ARG A 172 5.31 11.39 11.03
N ARG A 173 6.41 10.66 11.24
CA ARG A 173 6.61 9.77 12.38
C ARG A 173 8.04 9.91 12.92
N HIS A 174 8.28 9.39 14.12
CA HIS A 174 9.60 9.47 14.78
C HIS A 174 10.73 8.72 14.04
N ASP A 175 10.40 7.89 13.06
CA ASP A 175 11.30 7.11 12.22
C ASP A 175 11.27 7.50 10.73
N SER A 176 10.70 8.67 10.40
CA SER A 176 10.78 9.21 9.04
C SER A 176 12.23 9.34 8.56
N GLY A 177 12.50 8.91 7.33
CA GLY A 177 13.81 8.88 6.70
C GLY A 177 14.71 7.70 7.12
N LYS A 178 14.28 6.85 8.06
CA LYS A 178 15.06 5.67 8.47
C LYS A 178 14.83 4.50 7.52
N ILE A 179 15.94 3.85 7.16
CA ILE A 179 15.94 2.57 6.45
C ILE A 179 15.46 1.48 7.40
N ARG A 180 14.51 0.67 6.92
CA ARG A 180 13.87 -0.42 7.66
C ARG A 180 14.08 -1.73 6.91
N GLU A 181 14.53 -2.73 7.64
CA GLU A 181 14.66 -4.10 7.14
C GLU A 181 13.50 -4.92 7.72
N PHE A 182 12.64 -5.44 6.85
CA PHE A 182 11.56 -6.34 7.25
C PHE A 182 11.89 -7.77 6.84
N GLU A 183 11.27 -8.74 7.51
CA GLU A 183 11.24 -10.11 6.99
C GLU A 183 10.51 -10.15 5.65
N GLU A 184 10.92 -11.06 4.78
CA GLU A 184 10.40 -11.14 3.42
C GLU A 184 9.16 -12.05 3.34
N VAL A 185 8.19 -11.68 2.50
CA VAL A 185 7.04 -12.51 2.14
C VAL A 185 7.52 -13.75 1.37
N ASP A 186 7.10 -14.93 1.84
CA ASP A 186 7.45 -16.25 1.29
C ASP A 186 6.33 -16.82 0.40
N ASN A 187 6.53 -18.05 -0.10
CA ASN A 187 5.66 -18.79 -1.00
C ASN A 187 4.31 -19.21 -0.38
N ASP A 188 4.20 -19.21 0.95
CA ASP A 188 2.93 -19.42 1.64
C ASP A 188 1.88 -18.36 1.27
N LEU A 189 2.34 -17.11 1.11
CA LEU A 189 1.54 -15.96 0.71
C LEU A 189 1.67 -15.65 -0.78
N GLN A 190 2.88 -15.54 -1.35
CA GLN A 190 3.01 -15.05 -2.74
C GLN A 190 2.48 -16.01 -3.81
N LEU A 191 2.46 -17.32 -3.53
CA LEU A 191 1.90 -18.32 -4.45
C LEU A 191 0.42 -18.61 -4.17
N ASN A 192 -0.20 -17.89 -3.25
CA ASN A 192 -1.64 -17.98 -3.00
C ASN A 192 -2.40 -17.27 -4.13
N THR A 193 -3.29 -17.99 -4.84
CA THR A 193 -3.99 -17.41 -5.99
C THR A 193 -4.92 -16.25 -5.61
N VAL A 194 -5.42 -16.20 -4.36
CA VAL A 194 -6.23 -15.08 -3.86
C VAL A 194 -5.40 -13.79 -3.81
N LEU A 195 -4.15 -13.84 -3.30
CA LEU A 195 -3.25 -12.68 -3.31
C LEU A 195 -2.97 -12.21 -4.74
N GLN A 196 -2.66 -13.17 -5.62
CA GLN A 196 -2.37 -12.89 -7.02
C GLN A 196 -3.57 -12.22 -7.71
N ALA A 197 -4.79 -12.69 -7.43
CA ALA A 197 -6.01 -12.07 -7.94
C ALA A 197 -6.28 -10.70 -7.31
N LEU A 198 -5.96 -10.47 -6.04
CA LEU A 198 -6.00 -9.13 -5.43
C LEU A 198 -5.07 -8.15 -6.14
N MET A 199 -3.90 -8.59 -6.61
CA MET A 199 -3.00 -7.73 -7.40
C MET A 199 -3.59 -7.40 -8.77
N VAL A 200 -4.15 -8.39 -9.49
CA VAL A 200 -4.85 -8.17 -10.77
C VAL A 200 -6.06 -7.26 -10.58
N PHE A 201 -6.85 -7.49 -9.53
CA PHE A 201 -7.96 -6.66 -9.11
C PHE A 201 -7.50 -5.21 -8.86
N LYS A 202 -6.41 -5.01 -8.13
CA LYS A 202 -5.87 -3.66 -7.88
C LYS A 202 -5.46 -2.98 -9.19
N VAL A 203 -4.75 -3.69 -10.08
CA VAL A 203 -4.37 -3.21 -11.41
C VAL A 203 -5.60 -2.75 -12.20
N PHE A 204 -6.69 -3.52 -12.19
CA PHE A 204 -7.93 -3.14 -12.86
C PHE A 204 -8.44 -1.76 -12.43
N PHE A 205 -8.32 -1.40 -11.14
CA PHE A 205 -8.83 -0.13 -10.63
C PHE A 205 -7.98 1.07 -11.06
N PHE A 206 -6.66 0.99 -10.97
CA PHE A 206 -5.80 2.14 -11.23
C PHE A 206 -5.29 2.23 -12.67
N ALA A 207 -5.35 1.15 -13.46
CA ALA A 207 -4.90 1.17 -14.85
C ALA A 207 -5.60 2.30 -15.63
N GLY A 208 -4.81 3.19 -16.24
CA GLY A 208 -5.31 4.33 -17.02
C GLY A 208 -6.06 5.40 -16.22
N VAL A 209 -6.03 5.36 -14.89
CA VAL A 209 -6.63 6.40 -14.04
C VAL A 209 -5.57 7.45 -13.70
N PRO A 210 -5.70 8.70 -14.16
CA PRO A 210 -4.76 9.75 -13.79
C PRO A 210 -4.93 10.13 -12.32
N THR A 211 -3.81 10.28 -11.63
CA THR A 211 -3.69 10.82 -10.28
C THR A 211 -2.88 12.12 -10.28
N ALA A 212 -3.06 12.95 -9.26
CA ALA A 212 -2.14 14.06 -8.99
C ALA A 212 -0.71 13.51 -8.84
N PRO A 213 0.29 14.00 -9.61
CA PRO A 213 1.64 13.47 -9.57
C PRO A 213 2.37 13.87 -8.30
N ARG A 214 3.25 13.00 -7.80
CA ARG A 214 4.23 13.31 -6.75
C ARG A 214 5.60 13.64 -7.34
N ASP A 215 6.32 14.52 -6.66
CA ASP A 215 7.68 14.87 -7.05
C ASP A 215 8.61 13.66 -7.05
N LEU A 216 9.58 13.66 -7.97
CA LEU A 216 10.65 12.65 -8.06
C LEU A 216 10.15 11.22 -8.30
N LEU A 217 8.96 11.06 -8.89
CA LEU A 217 8.47 9.80 -9.43
C LEU A 217 8.37 9.85 -10.96
N ASP A 218 8.61 8.71 -11.61
CA ASP A 218 8.62 8.60 -13.07
C ASP A 218 7.22 8.29 -13.64
N TYR A 219 6.43 9.34 -13.86
CA TYR A 219 5.12 9.23 -14.51
C TYR A 219 5.19 8.98 -16.02
N SER A 220 6.39 8.99 -16.62
CA SER A 220 6.57 8.58 -18.03
C SER A 220 6.69 7.07 -18.18
N SER A 221 7.00 6.36 -17.09
CA SER A 221 7.09 4.90 -17.06
C SER A 221 5.73 4.23 -17.27
N ASN A 222 5.71 3.10 -17.95
CA ASN A 222 4.56 2.18 -18.00
C ASN A 222 4.56 1.16 -16.86
N LYS A 223 5.36 1.39 -15.81
CA LYS A 223 5.50 0.45 -14.69
C LYS A 223 4.99 1.09 -13.40
N PHE A 224 4.57 0.22 -12.49
CA PHE A 224 4.33 0.56 -11.09
C PHE A 224 5.05 -0.42 -10.19
N ILE A 225 5.55 0.09 -9.07
CA ILE A 225 6.15 -0.70 -8.00
C ILE A 225 5.13 -0.80 -6.88
N CYS A 226 4.78 -2.02 -6.51
CA CYS A 226 3.91 -2.33 -5.39
C CYS A 226 4.72 -2.95 -4.26
N THR A 227 4.81 -2.26 -3.12
CA THR A 227 5.28 -2.85 -1.87
C THR A 227 4.08 -3.41 -1.12
N LEU A 228 4.06 -4.71 -0.94
CA LEU A 228 3.10 -5.44 -0.13
C LEU A 228 3.61 -5.56 1.29
N PHE A 229 2.77 -5.28 2.28
CA PHE A 229 2.98 -5.62 3.68
C PHE A 229 1.92 -6.59 4.15
N ASN A 230 2.31 -7.72 4.72
CA ASN A 230 1.45 -8.54 5.57
C ASN A 230 1.71 -8.13 7.01
N THR A 231 0.71 -7.52 7.64
CA THR A 231 0.83 -6.83 8.92
C THR A 231 -0.18 -7.38 9.92
N ARG A 232 0.26 -7.70 11.13
CA ARG A 232 -0.59 -7.87 12.30
C ARG A 232 -0.37 -6.69 13.24
N THR A 233 -1.40 -5.88 13.42
CA THR A 233 -1.45 -4.87 14.50
C THR A 233 -2.14 -5.48 15.70
N PHE A 234 -1.61 -5.26 16.90
CA PHE A 234 -2.18 -5.87 18.09
C PHE A 234 -2.21 -4.93 19.29
N THR A 235 -3.12 -5.23 20.21
CA THR A 235 -3.24 -4.60 21.52
C THR A 235 -3.19 -5.68 22.59
N ASP A 236 -2.38 -5.45 23.61
CA ASP A 236 -2.34 -6.26 24.83
C ASP A 236 -2.31 -5.36 26.06
N ARG A 237 -2.01 -5.91 27.24
CA ARG A 237 -2.02 -5.16 28.50
C ARG A 237 -0.96 -4.05 28.57
N ASN A 238 0.08 -4.14 27.77
CA ASN A 238 1.25 -3.27 27.83
C ASN A 238 1.34 -2.32 26.64
N VAL A 239 0.68 -2.65 25.52
CA VAL A 239 0.78 -1.86 24.30
C VAL A 239 -0.57 -1.69 23.61
N LEU A 240 -0.84 -0.46 23.15
CA LEU A 240 -1.96 -0.14 22.29
C LEU A 240 -1.53 -0.21 20.82
N GLY A 241 -2.25 -0.99 20.03
CA GLY A 241 -2.06 -1.09 18.59
C GLY A 241 -2.65 0.12 17.87
N GLU A 242 -1.78 0.96 17.30
CA GLU A 242 -2.17 2.16 16.56
C GLU A 242 -1.79 1.99 15.08
N PRO A 243 -2.71 1.54 14.19
CA PRO A 243 -2.38 1.29 12.78
C PRO A 243 -1.80 2.51 12.05
N ALA A 244 -2.26 3.72 12.43
CA ALA A 244 -1.84 5.00 11.88
C ALA A 244 -1.38 5.94 13.01
N LEU A 245 -0.24 5.63 13.62
CA LEU A 245 0.33 6.39 14.76
C LEU A 245 0.54 7.88 14.43
N GLU A 246 0.85 8.17 13.18
CA GLU A 246 1.05 9.52 12.66
C GLU A 246 -0.24 10.36 12.61
N GLY A 247 -1.43 9.77 12.74
CA GLY A 247 -2.71 10.49 12.61
C GLY A 247 -3.17 10.60 11.16
N VAL A 248 -3.74 11.74 10.76
CA VAL A 248 -4.15 11.97 9.36
C VAL A 248 -2.93 12.02 8.46
N HIS A 249 -2.89 11.20 7.41
CA HIS A 249 -1.74 11.10 6.50
C HIS A 249 -2.13 10.62 5.09
N THR A 250 -1.13 10.67 4.20
CA THR A 250 -1.06 9.85 2.99
C THR A 250 0.07 8.84 3.14
N ASP A 251 0.02 7.72 2.45
CA ASP A 251 1.04 6.67 2.49
C ASP A 251 2.30 6.99 1.67
N GLY A 252 2.30 8.09 0.91
CA GLY A 252 3.45 8.50 0.10
C GLY A 252 3.50 7.79 -1.25
N VAL A 253 2.35 7.30 -1.73
CA VAL A 253 2.25 6.54 -2.98
C VAL A 253 1.16 7.08 -3.90
N ASP A 254 0.94 6.45 -5.05
CA ASP A 254 -0.18 6.81 -5.95
C ASP A 254 -1.49 6.15 -5.50
N HIS A 255 -1.40 4.87 -5.14
CA HIS A 255 -2.57 4.07 -4.79
C HIS A 255 -2.29 3.15 -3.60
N THR A 256 -3.06 3.33 -2.54
CA THR A 256 -3.10 2.38 -1.42
C THR A 256 -4.26 1.41 -1.61
N MET A 257 -4.01 0.13 -1.35
CA MET A 257 -5.09 -0.84 -1.12
C MET A 257 -4.86 -1.54 0.21
N THR A 258 -5.90 -1.72 1.01
CA THR A 258 -5.83 -2.47 2.27
C THR A 258 -6.88 -3.57 2.28
N THR A 259 -6.52 -4.78 2.68
CA THR A 259 -7.42 -5.94 2.69
C THR A 259 -7.29 -6.69 4.01
N LEU A 260 -8.42 -6.99 4.66
CA LEU A 260 -8.44 -7.72 5.94
C LEU A 260 -8.31 -9.22 5.73
N LEU A 261 -7.41 -9.84 6.48
CA LEU A 261 -7.26 -11.30 6.55
C LEU A 261 -8.00 -11.89 7.75
N GLY A 262 -7.99 -11.17 8.87
CA GLY A 262 -8.66 -11.59 10.09
C GLY A 262 -8.56 -10.55 11.19
N SER A 263 -9.38 -10.73 12.21
CA SER A 263 -9.29 -9.97 13.46
C SER A 263 -9.77 -10.85 14.60
N ASN A 264 -9.21 -10.67 15.79
CA ASN A 264 -9.61 -11.39 16.99
C ASN A 264 -9.70 -10.43 18.18
N ASN A 265 -10.70 -10.65 19.05
CA ASN A 265 -10.91 -9.90 20.30
C ASN A 265 -10.94 -8.36 20.11
N MET A 266 -11.39 -7.88 18.95
CA MET A 266 -11.40 -6.47 18.59
C MET A 266 -12.80 -5.85 18.81
N THR A 267 -12.87 -4.71 19.51
CA THR A 267 -14.14 -4.00 19.75
C THR A 267 -14.78 -3.50 18.45
N SER A 268 -16.05 -3.09 18.51
CA SER A 268 -16.78 -2.55 17.35
C SER A 268 -16.27 -1.18 16.89
N ASP A 269 -15.64 -0.39 17.76
CA ASP A 269 -15.11 0.95 17.48
C ASP A 269 -13.61 0.99 17.09
N SER A 270 -12.99 -0.19 17.00
CA SER A 270 -11.59 -0.34 16.62
C SER A 270 -11.34 -0.22 15.11
N ALA A 271 -10.17 0.29 14.73
CA ALA A 271 -9.69 0.33 13.34
C ALA A 271 -10.71 0.86 12.31
N ILE A 272 -11.50 1.86 12.69
CA ILE A 272 -12.38 2.60 11.80
C ILE A 272 -11.51 3.54 10.99
N THR A 273 -11.56 3.40 9.67
CA THR A 273 -10.83 4.23 8.72
C THR A 273 -11.66 5.45 8.35
N LEU A 274 -11.15 6.65 8.59
CA LEU A 274 -11.76 7.91 8.20
C LEU A 274 -11.07 8.47 6.95
N MET A 275 -11.86 8.81 5.93
CA MET A 275 -11.40 9.47 4.71
C MET A 275 -11.46 10.99 4.87
N HIS A 276 -10.37 11.66 4.53
CA HIS A 276 -10.22 13.10 4.65
C HIS A 276 -9.94 13.75 3.30
N ASP A 277 -10.43 14.97 3.16
CA ASP A 277 -10.01 15.92 2.13
C ASP A 277 -8.50 16.19 2.21
N MET A 278 -7.85 16.46 1.07
CA MET A 278 -6.41 16.81 1.06
C MET A 278 -6.10 18.09 1.84
N ARG A 279 -7.10 18.94 2.09
CA ARG A 279 -6.98 20.14 2.94
C ARG A 279 -6.77 19.84 4.42
N GLU A 280 -7.03 18.62 4.88
CA GLU A 280 -6.80 18.25 6.29
C GLU A 280 -5.31 18.28 6.62
N VAL A 281 -4.98 18.64 7.86
CA VAL A 281 -3.60 18.81 8.30
C VAL A 281 -2.97 17.45 8.55
N THR A 282 -1.87 17.16 7.85
CA THR A 282 -1.08 15.94 8.07
C THR A 282 -0.51 15.93 9.47
N GLY A 283 -0.72 14.83 10.20
CA GLY A 283 -0.34 14.69 11.60
C GLY A 283 -1.49 14.97 12.59
N SER A 284 -2.65 15.44 12.12
CA SER A 284 -3.81 15.67 12.98
C SER A 284 -4.20 14.37 13.68
N ARG A 285 -4.27 14.39 15.02
CA ARG A 285 -4.86 13.30 15.78
C ARG A 285 -6.36 13.20 15.45
N LEU A 286 -6.92 12.01 15.67
CA LEU A 286 -8.32 11.73 15.36
C LEU A 286 -9.29 12.75 15.99
N ASN A 287 -9.08 13.06 17.27
CA ASN A 287 -9.89 14.02 18.03
C ASN A 287 -9.70 15.49 17.60
N ASN A 288 -8.68 15.78 16.79
CA ASN A 288 -8.37 17.11 16.28
C ASN A 288 -8.71 17.25 14.78
N SER A 289 -9.19 16.18 14.13
CA SER A 289 -9.57 16.21 12.71
C SER A 289 -10.78 17.10 12.51
N GLN A 290 -10.82 17.89 11.43
CA GLN A 290 -11.90 18.82 11.16
C GLN A 290 -13.12 18.05 10.62
N PRO A 291 -14.27 18.04 11.30
CA PRO A 291 -15.42 17.23 10.86
C PRO A 291 -15.90 17.55 9.44
N ALA A 292 -15.78 18.81 9.01
CA ALA A 292 -16.15 19.25 7.67
C ALA A 292 -15.23 18.74 6.54
N LEU A 293 -14.04 18.24 6.88
CA LEU A 293 -13.07 17.68 5.94
C LEU A 293 -13.14 16.15 5.86
N ILE A 294 -13.89 15.50 6.76
CA ILE A 294 -14.16 14.06 6.70
C ILE A 294 -15.15 13.79 5.56
N LYS A 295 -14.74 12.99 4.58
CA LYS A 295 -15.52 12.63 3.39
C LYS A 295 -16.30 11.34 3.53
N GLY A 296 -15.92 10.51 4.49
CA GLY A 296 -16.56 9.23 4.74
C GLY A 296 -15.78 8.40 5.73
N HIS A 297 -16.32 7.23 6.06
CA HIS A 297 -15.64 6.25 6.88
C HIS A 297 -16.00 4.84 6.42
N CYS A 298 -15.14 3.90 6.74
CA CYS A 298 -15.39 2.47 6.57
C CYS A 298 -14.63 1.70 7.64
N GLN A 299 -14.95 0.42 7.79
CA GLN A 299 -14.27 -0.43 8.76
C GLN A 299 -14.17 -1.83 8.18
N HIS A 300 -12.94 -2.34 8.12
CA HIS A 300 -12.72 -3.73 7.78
C HIS A 300 -13.13 -4.62 8.96
N ARG A 301 -14.18 -5.42 8.77
CA ARG A 301 -14.73 -6.36 9.78
C ARG A 301 -14.68 -7.80 9.32
N ASN A 302 -14.79 -8.03 8.01
CA ASN A 302 -14.91 -9.36 7.44
C ASN A 302 -13.70 -9.69 6.56
N PHE A 303 -13.39 -10.98 6.49
CA PHE A 303 -12.34 -11.48 5.61
C PHE A 303 -12.52 -10.97 4.18
N LEU A 304 -11.45 -10.41 3.61
CA LEU A 304 -11.42 -9.76 2.30
C LEU A 304 -12.27 -8.49 2.16
N ASP A 305 -12.69 -7.87 3.25
CA ASP A 305 -13.02 -6.44 3.20
C ASP A 305 -11.80 -5.72 2.63
N THR A 306 -12.03 -4.91 1.60
CA THR A 306 -10.96 -4.26 0.84
C THR A 306 -11.29 -2.80 0.62
N MET A 307 -10.29 -1.94 0.84
CA MET A 307 -10.35 -0.52 0.54
C MET A 307 -9.29 -0.16 -0.48
N ILE A 308 -9.63 0.69 -1.45
CA ILE A 308 -8.67 1.31 -2.36
C ILE A 308 -8.78 2.83 -2.24
N ILE A 309 -7.64 3.51 -2.25
CA ILE A 309 -7.52 4.97 -2.13
C ILE A 309 -6.57 5.46 -3.24
N ALA A 310 -6.95 6.52 -3.96
CA ALA A 310 -5.99 7.34 -4.69
C ALA A 310 -5.26 8.22 -3.66
N ASP A 311 -4.09 7.76 -3.23
CA ASP A 311 -3.38 8.26 -2.05
C ASP A 311 -2.86 9.69 -2.23
N THR A 312 -2.72 10.16 -3.47
CA THR A 312 -2.38 11.56 -3.77
C THR A 312 -3.57 12.52 -3.71
N GLU A 313 -4.79 12.00 -3.56
CA GLU A 313 -6.03 12.76 -3.70
C GLU A 313 -6.96 12.62 -2.48
N ARG A 314 -6.62 11.74 -1.53
CA ARG A 314 -7.31 11.56 -0.26
C ARG A 314 -6.30 11.29 0.84
N LYS A 315 -6.57 11.85 2.03
CA LYS A 315 -5.88 11.47 3.26
C LYS A 315 -6.72 10.47 4.04
N HIS A 316 -6.09 9.75 4.93
CA HIS A 316 -6.78 8.83 5.81
C HIS A 316 -6.22 8.83 7.23
N SER A 317 -7.03 8.38 8.18
CA SER A 317 -6.61 8.05 9.54
C SER A 317 -7.41 6.86 10.06
N LEU A 318 -6.96 6.25 11.14
CA LEU A 318 -7.63 5.10 11.75
C LEU A 318 -7.79 5.28 13.25
N THR A 319 -8.89 4.76 13.81
CA THR A 319 -8.95 4.53 15.26
C THR A 319 -7.96 3.40 15.65
N PRO A 320 -7.45 3.41 16.90
CA PRO A 320 -6.66 2.30 17.43
C PRO A 320 -7.41 0.97 17.41
N VAL A 321 -6.67 -0.12 17.63
CA VAL A 321 -7.23 -1.44 17.93
C VAL A 321 -7.46 -1.52 19.44
N TYR A 322 -8.69 -1.67 19.88
CA TYR A 322 -9.05 -1.88 21.28
C TYR A 322 -9.45 -3.33 21.53
N ALA A 323 -9.08 -3.85 22.69
CA ALA A 323 -9.42 -5.20 23.10
C ALA A 323 -10.83 -5.24 23.69
N GLN A 324 -11.66 -6.19 23.22
CA GLN A 324 -12.98 -6.44 23.82
C GLN A 324 -12.84 -7.06 25.21
N ASP A 325 -11.93 -8.02 25.36
CA ASP A 325 -11.48 -8.58 26.63
C ASP A 325 -10.01 -8.16 26.84
N GLU A 326 -9.76 -7.18 27.72
CA GLU A 326 -8.42 -6.67 28.01
C GLU A 326 -7.46 -7.72 28.60
N ALA A 327 -7.99 -8.85 29.10
CA ALA A 327 -7.16 -9.96 29.54
C ALA A 327 -6.54 -10.75 28.39
N LYS A 328 -7.04 -10.58 27.15
CA LYS A 328 -6.60 -11.29 25.94
C LYS A 328 -6.05 -10.32 24.90
N ARG A 329 -5.09 -10.80 24.10
CA ARG A 329 -4.54 -10.03 22.98
C ARG A 329 -5.61 -9.81 21.90
N ALA A 330 -5.79 -8.58 21.46
CA ALA A 330 -6.57 -8.23 20.28
C ALA A 330 -5.67 -8.09 19.07
N THR A 331 -6.10 -8.58 17.91
CA THR A 331 -5.30 -8.58 16.68
C THR A 331 -6.12 -8.13 15.48
N ARG A 332 -5.45 -7.51 14.52
CA ARG A 332 -5.96 -7.15 13.20
C ARG A 332 -4.91 -7.44 12.14
N ASP A 333 -5.24 -8.35 11.23
CA ASP A 333 -4.35 -8.89 10.22
C ASP A 333 -4.71 -8.34 8.85
N MET A 334 -3.76 -7.69 8.19
CA MET A 334 -3.98 -6.91 6.98
C MET A 334 -2.93 -7.21 5.92
N LEU A 335 -3.37 -7.23 4.67
CA LEU A 335 -2.52 -6.96 3.52
C LEU A 335 -2.63 -5.48 3.16
N ILE A 336 -1.47 -4.81 3.01
CA ILE A 336 -1.38 -3.40 2.63
C ILE A 336 -0.52 -3.29 1.37
N PHE A 337 -1.06 -2.68 0.33
CA PHE A 337 -0.45 -2.59 -0.99
C PHE A 337 -0.18 -1.12 -1.30
N PHE A 338 1.07 -0.71 -1.13
CA PHE A 338 1.55 0.61 -1.47
C PHE A 338 2.07 0.59 -2.90
N THR A 339 1.34 1.22 -3.83
CA THR A 339 1.66 1.20 -5.25
C THR A 339 1.96 2.59 -5.75
N ARG A 340 3.17 2.77 -6.28
CA ARG A 340 3.62 4.04 -6.86
C ARG A 340 4.39 3.83 -8.17
N ARG A 341 4.56 4.91 -8.92
CA ARG A 341 5.53 4.98 -10.01
C ARG A 341 6.97 4.73 -9.51
N PRO A 342 7.89 4.24 -10.36
CA PRO A 342 9.31 4.12 -10.03
C PRO A 342 9.90 5.46 -9.60
N THR A 343 10.89 5.45 -8.72
CA THR A 343 11.56 6.69 -8.28
C THR A 343 12.53 7.23 -9.33
N LEU A 344 12.67 8.55 -9.38
CA LEU A 344 13.71 9.28 -10.10
C LEU A 344 14.91 9.65 -9.20
N PRO A 345 16.08 9.99 -9.77
CA PRO A 345 17.21 10.52 -9.01
C PRO A 345 16.80 11.66 -8.07
N GLY A 346 17.24 11.59 -6.81
CA GLY A 346 16.89 12.55 -5.76
C GLY A 346 15.81 12.07 -4.81
N HIS A 347 14.98 11.08 -5.20
CA HIS A 347 14.03 10.46 -4.28
C HIS A 347 14.77 9.67 -3.20
N VAL A 348 14.27 9.68 -1.95
CA VAL A 348 14.92 9.02 -0.80
C VAL A 348 15.15 7.51 -1.03
N SER A 349 14.21 6.87 -1.72
CA SER A 349 14.26 5.44 -2.05
C SER A 349 15.04 5.12 -3.33
N TYR A 350 15.53 6.10 -4.10
CA TYR A 350 16.07 5.87 -5.45
C TYR A 350 17.16 4.79 -5.50
N ASN A 351 18.12 4.84 -4.56
CA ASN A 351 19.24 3.89 -4.52
C ASN A 351 18.86 2.49 -4.00
N ILE A 352 17.62 2.30 -3.54
CA ILE A 352 17.09 1.05 -2.99
C ILE A 352 15.78 0.62 -3.69
N ASP A 353 15.44 1.24 -4.83
CA ASP A 353 14.21 0.95 -5.59
C ASP A 353 14.46 0.03 -6.80
N SER A 354 15.30 -1.01 -6.62
CA SER A 354 15.63 -1.96 -7.68
C SER A 354 14.38 -2.58 -8.31
N THR A 355 14.44 -2.78 -9.63
CA THR A 355 13.38 -3.44 -10.42
C THR A 355 13.78 -4.83 -10.90
N ASN A 356 14.87 -5.40 -10.36
CA ASN A 356 15.31 -6.75 -10.68
C ASN A 356 14.34 -7.80 -10.14
N SER A 357 14.12 -8.85 -10.93
CA SER A 357 13.28 -9.98 -10.50
C SER A 357 13.93 -10.75 -9.35
N HIS A 358 13.10 -11.31 -8.48
CA HIS A 358 13.58 -12.11 -7.37
C HIS A 358 14.09 -13.48 -7.83
N THR A 359 15.36 -13.78 -7.60
CA THR A 359 16.00 -15.01 -8.10
C THR A 359 15.64 -16.28 -7.30
N ARG A 360 15.51 -16.20 -5.98
CA ARG A 360 15.20 -17.37 -5.12
C ARG A 360 13.71 -17.68 -4.92
N LEU A 361 12.85 -16.66 -4.98
CA LEU A 361 11.41 -16.73 -4.74
C LEU A 361 10.65 -16.12 -5.94
N PRO A 362 10.85 -16.62 -7.17
CA PRO A 362 10.22 -16.03 -8.35
C PRO A 362 8.69 -16.24 -8.34
N MET A 363 7.97 -15.23 -8.80
CA MET A 363 6.54 -15.29 -9.08
C MET A 363 6.25 -14.33 -10.23
N GLU A 364 5.46 -14.76 -11.21
CA GLU A 364 5.06 -13.96 -12.36
C GLU A 364 3.71 -14.45 -12.89
N ILE A 365 2.73 -13.55 -12.91
CA ILE A 365 1.38 -13.82 -13.40
C ILE A 365 1.01 -12.84 -14.50
N PRO A 366 0.20 -13.24 -15.49
CA PRO A 366 -0.32 -12.31 -16.48
C PRO A 366 -1.32 -11.35 -15.81
N MET A 367 -1.30 -10.10 -16.25
CA MET A 367 -2.32 -9.13 -15.89
C MET A 367 -3.40 -9.08 -16.97
N TRP A 368 -4.61 -8.70 -16.58
CA TRP A 368 -5.66 -8.33 -17.52
C TRP A 368 -6.15 -6.94 -17.19
N VAL A 369 -6.12 -6.05 -18.18
CA VAL A 369 -6.62 -4.69 -18.07
C VAL A 369 -7.68 -4.47 -19.14
N PRO A 370 -8.79 -3.78 -18.81
CA PRO A 370 -9.76 -3.40 -19.82
C PRO A 370 -9.06 -2.47 -20.80
N GLN A 371 -8.98 -2.87 -22.07
CA GLN A 371 -8.46 -1.99 -23.10
C GLN A 371 -9.39 -0.78 -23.17
N THR A 372 -8.85 0.41 -22.95
CA THR A 372 -9.55 1.63 -23.37
C THR A 372 -9.68 1.52 -24.89
N PRO A 373 -10.88 1.68 -25.48
CA PRO A 373 -10.98 1.82 -26.92
C PRO A 373 -9.96 2.88 -27.35
N ALA A 374 -9.15 2.56 -28.37
CA ALA A 374 -8.29 3.58 -28.97
C ALA A 374 -9.19 4.77 -29.36
N PRO A 375 -8.75 6.02 -29.11
CA PRO A 375 -9.54 7.21 -29.37
C PRO A 375 -10.01 7.32 -30.83
#